data_AF-A0A3D1JNE5-F1
#
_entry.id   AF-A0A3D1JNE5-F1
#
_cell.length_a   1.000
_cell.length_b   1.000
_cell.length_c   1.000
_cell.angle_alpha   90.00
_cell.angle_beta   90.00
_cell.angle_gamma   90.00
#
_symmetry.space_group_name_H-M   'P 1'
#
loop_
_entity.id
_entity.type
_entity.pdbx_description
1 polymer ?
#
loop_
_entity_poly.entity_id
_entity_poly.type
_entity_poly.pdbx_seq_one_letter_code
_entity_poly.pdbx_strand_id
1 'polypeptide(L)'
;MPLKDLPIDAQPREKLLARGPAALSDAELLAILLRTGIVGKGVLQLAQELLDEPGRDATTGQPTGGFGGIAGLLHTSAADLERIKGLGPAKRAELVAVLELARRALAQQLREREVFDSADTVKHYLQLHLASKGHEVFAVLFLDSQHRLLALEELFRGTLTQTSVYPREVVLRALHHQAAAVVLAHNHPSGSVQPSRADEQLTQTLK
;
A
#
# COMPACT_ATOMS: atom_id res chain seq x y z
N MET A 1 8.54 6.12 29.73
CA MET A 1 7.40 5.90 30.65
C MET A 1 6.60 4.69 30.18
N PRO A 2 6.30 3.71 31.04
CA PRO A 2 5.38 2.60 30.74
C PRO A 2 4.00 3.11 30.31
N LEU A 3 3.34 2.40 29.39
CA LEU A 3 2.00 2.77 28.91
C LEU A 3 0.96 2.82 30.04
N LYS A 4 1.13 1.96 31.05
CA LYS A 4 0.24 1.85 32.22
C LYS A 4 0.30 3.06 33.16
N ASP A 5 1.34 3.88 33.03
CA ASP A 5 1.57 5.04 33.88
C ASP A 5 0.99 6.33 33.25
N LEU A 6 0.47 6.23 32.02
CA LEU A 6 -0.31 7.31 31.41
C LEU A 6 -1.65 7.45 32.16
N PRO A 7 -2.17 8.69 32.28
CA PRO A 7 -3.55 8.92 32.68
C PRO A 7 -4.49 8.01 31.87
N ILE A 8 -5.54 7.48 32.51
CA ILE A 8 -6.47 6.51 31.89
C ILE A 8 -7.01 7.04 30.56
N ASP A 9 -7.35 8.34 30.48
CA ASP A 9 -7.87 8.97 29.26
C ASP A 9 -6.83 9.18 28.16
N ALA A 10 -5.54 9.03 28.48
CA ALA A 10 -4.42 9.07 27.54
C ALA A 10 -3.92 7.66 27.17
N GLN A 11 -4.42 6.59 27.81
CA GLN A 11 -4.08 5.23 27.41
C GLN A 11 -4.80 4.89 26.09
N PRO A 12 -4.10 4.35 25.07
CA PRO A 12 -4.66 4.24 23.72
C PRO A 12 -6.00 3.50 23.62
N ARG A 13 -6.20 2.41 24.38
CA ARG A 13 -7.44 1.62 24.29
C ARG A 13 -8.62 2.37 24.88
N GLU A 14 -8.40 2.97 26.04
CA GLU A 14 -9.38 3.76 26.78
C GLU A 14 -9.73 5.03 26.01
N LYS A 15 -8.72 5.70 25.46
CA LYS A 15 -8.88 6.85 24.56
C LYS A 15 -9.68 6.49 23.30
N LEU A 16 -9.40 5.33 22.69
CA LEU A 16 -10.14 4.83 21.51
C LEU A 16 -11.62 4.61 21.83
N LEU A 17 -11.93 4.00 22.97
CA LEU A 17 -13.32 3.73 23.38
C LEU A 17 -14.06 5.02 23.78
N ALA A 18 -13.38 5.97 24.42
CA ALA A 18 -13.99 7.21 24.90
C ALA A 18 -14.15 8.29 23.80
N ARG A 19 -13.20 8.38 22.86
CA ARG A 19 -13.10 9.49 21.89
C ARG A 19 -13.09 9.03 20.43
N GLY A 20 -13.12 7.73 20.17
CA GLY A 20 -13.09 7.15 18.83
C GLY A 20 -11.70 7.11 18.20
N PRO A 21 -11.56 6.44 17.04
CA PRO A 21 -10.26 6.21 16.39
C PRO A 21 -9.59 7.48 15.89
N ALA A 22 -10.37 8.50 15.50
CA ALA A 22 -9.84 9.77 15.02
C ALA A 22 -9.05 10.57 16.08
N ALA A 23 -9.19 10.24 17.36
CA ALA A 23 -8.45 10.87 18.44
C ALA A 23 -7.03 10.31 18.59
N LEU A 24 -6.72 9.17 17.97
CA LEU A 24 -5.45 8.47 18.11
C LEU A 24 -4.48 8.85 16.98
N SER A 25 -3.18 8.86 17.31
CA SER A 25 -2.14 8.84 16.30
C SER A 25 -1.97 7.43 15.70
N ASP A 26 -1.34 7.34 14.53
CA ASP A 26 -0.98 6.06 13.91
C ASP A 26 -0.14 5.17 14.85
N ALA A 27 0.78 5.78 15.62
CA ALA A 27 1.59 5.07 16.60
C ALA A 27 0.74 4.51 17.76
N GLU A 28 -0.29 5.25 18.20
CA GLU A 28 -1.23 4.76 19.22
C GLU A 28 -2.08 3.60 18.68
N LEU A 29 -2.56 3.68 17.43
CA LEU A 29 -3.31 2.60 16.79
C LEU A 29 -2.47 1.31 16.69
N LEU A 30 -1.23 1.43 16.22
CA LEU A 30 -0.30 0.29 16.16
C LEU A 30 0.04 -0.24 17.56
N ALA A 31 0.21 0.63 18.54
CA ALA A 31 0.52 0.22 19.90
C ALA A 31 -0.58 -0.65 20.54
N ILE A 32 -1.85 -0.42 20.18
CA ILE A 32 -2.98 -1.27 20.62
C ILE A 32 -2.81 -2.70 20.11
N LEU A 33 -2.44 -2.85 18.83
CA LEU A 33 -2.22 -4.15 18.16
C LEU A 33 -0.96 -4.85 18.68
N LEU A 34 0.13 -4.11 18.86
CA LEU A 34 1.39 -4.68 19.33
C LEU A 34 1.33 -5.10 20.81
N ARG A 35 0.45 -4.46 21.59
CA ARG A 35 0.16 -4.65 23.03
C ARG A 35 1.31 -4.32 23.98
N THR A 36 2.51 -4.80 23.67
CA THR A 36 3.70 -4.68 24.51
C THR A 36 4.92 -4.28 23.68
N GLY A 37 5.89 -3.64 24.34
CA GLY A 37 7.20 -3.36 23.76
C GLY A 37 8.16 -4.53 23.96
N ILE A 38 9.45 -4.20 24.05
CA ILE A 38 10.51 -5.09 24.50
C ILE A 38 11.24 -4.47 25.70
N VAL A 39 12.14 -5.22 26.33
CA VAL A 39 12.99 -4.66 27.38
C VAL A 39 13.76 -3.46 26.83
N GLY A 40 13.66 -2.32 27.52
CA GLY A 40 14.31 -1.06 27.13
C GLY A 40 13.59 -0.24 26.04
N LYS A 41 12.50 -0.74 25.45
CA LYS A 41 11.74 -0.01 24.40
C LYS A 41 10.23 -0.21 24.58
N GLY A 42 9.52 0.85 24.94
CA GLY A 42 8.08 0.82 25.16
C GLY A 42 7.29 0.55 23.86
N VAL A 43 6.03 0.11 23.98
CA VAL A 43 5.19 -0.24 22.82
C VAL A 43 4.94 0.94 21.88
N LEU A 44 4.73 2.15 22.41
CA LEU A 44 4.57 3.36 21.59
C LEU A 44 5.84 3.69 20.81
N GLN A 45 7.01 3.48 21.40
CA GLN A 45 8.29 3.69 20.73
C GLN A 45 8.54 2.65 19.65
N LEU A 46 8.18 1.37 19.91
CA LEU A 46 8.23 0.32 18.89
C LEU A 46 7.25 0.57 17.75
N ALA A 47 6.06 1.11 18.05
CA ALA A 47 5.09 1.51 17.04
C ALA A 47 5.59 2.69 16.20
N GLN A 48 6.23 3.68 16.82
CA GLN A 48 6.83 4.81 16.10
C GLN A 48 7.97 4.33 15.18
N GLU A 49 8.84 3.44 15.65
CA GLU A 49 9.93 2.88 14.84
C GLU A 49 9.44 2.14 13.58
N LEU A 50 8.25 1.53 13.62
CA LEU A 50 7.62 0.97 12.41
C LEU A 50 7.22 2.05 11.41
N LEU A 51 6.82 3.22 11.89
CA LEU A 51 6.34 4.34 11.06
C LEU A 51 7.45 5.25 10.56
N ASP A 52 8.61 5.24 11.22
CA ASP A 52 9.77 6.04 10.83
C ASP A 52 10.20 5.76 9.38
N GLU A 53 10.96 6.68 8.78
CA GLU A 53 11.42 6.56 7.39
C GLU A 53 12.26 5.29 7.16
N PRO A 54 12.12 4.65 5.98
CA PRO A 54 12.99 3.56 5.59
C PRO A 54 14.40 4.07 5.32
N GLY A 55 15.39 3.36 5.84
CA GLY A 55 16.81 3.60 5.61
C GLY A 55 17.45 2.51 4.76
N ARG A 56 18.73 2.70 4.43
CA ARG A 56 19.60 1.66 3.88
C ARG A 56 20.90 1.62 4.64
N ASP A 57 21.36 0.41 4.95
CA ASP A 57 22.68 0.20 5.50
C ASP A 57 23.74 0.62 4.47
N ALA A 58 24.63 1.54 4.84
CA ALA A 58 25.60 2.13 3.92
C ALA A 58 26.63 1.11 3.39
N THR A 59 26.84 0.01 4.11
CA THR A 59 27.82 -1.02 3.78
C THR A 59 27.23 -2.20 3.01
N THR A 60 26.04 -2.66 3.37
CA THR A 60 25.41 -3.87 2.82
C THR A 60 24.26 -3.56 1.86
N GLY A 61 23.78 -2.31 1.85
CA GLY A 61 22.62 -1.87 1.06
C GLY A 61 21.29 -2.43 1.57
N GLN A 62 21.28 -3.18 2.66
CA GLN A 62 20.06 -3.79 3.19
C GLN A 62 19.09 -2.74 3.75
N PRO A 63 17.76 -2.96 3.65
CA PRO A 63 16.77 -2.04 4.20
C PRO A 63 16.87 -1.94 5.73
N THR A 64 16.96 -0.72 6.25
CA THR A 64 16.97 -0.40 7.68
C THR A 64 15.84 0.57 8.03
N GLY A 65 15.68 0.96 9.30
CA GLY A 65 14.64 1.91 9.71
C GLY A 65 13.21 1.38 9.62
N GLY A 66 12.22 2.28 9.65
CA GLY A 66 10.80 1.93 9.60
C GLY A 66 10.30 1.76 8.16
N PHE A 67 9.02 2.00 7.95
CA PHE A 67 8.33 1.81 6.68
C PHE A 67 7.78 3.09 6.06
N GLY A 68 7.97 4.26 6.66
CA GLY A 68 7.46 5.53 6.12
C GLY A 68 5.93 5.64 6.24
N GLY A 69 5.41 5.41 7.45
CA GLY A 69 3.99 5.52 7.77
C GLY A 69 3.14 4.27 7.50
N ILE A 70 1.83 4.38 7.75
CA ILE A 70 0.86 3.28 7.58
C ILE A 70 0.76 2.82 6.13
N ALA A 71 0.84 3.76 5.18
CA ALA A 71 0.84 3.44 3.76
C ALA A 71 2.02 2.53 3.40
N GLY A 72 3.24 2.83 3.85
CA GLY A 72 4.37 1.95 3.64
C GLY A 72 4.22 0.61 4.34
N LEU A 73 3.69 0.61 5.58
CA LEU A 73 3.44 -0.61 6.34
C LEU A 73 2.45 -1.56 5.63
N LEU A 74 1.38 -1.03 5.01
CA LEU A 74 0.36 -1.80 4.28
C LEU A 74 0.95 -2.69 3.17
N HIS A 75 2.07 -2.25 2.62
CA HIS A 75 2.78 -2.87 1.51
C HIS A 75 3.88 -3.85 1.94
N THR A 76 4.07 -4.06 3.24
CA THR A 76 5.12 -4.93 3.78
C THR A 76 4.74 -6.41 3.78
N SER A 77 5.75 -7.26 3.58
CA SER A 77 5.64 -8.70 3.77
C SER A 77 6.00 -9.10 5.21
N ALA A 78 5.66 -10.33 5.59
CA ALA A 78 6.10 -10.91 6.87
C ALA A 78 7.64 -10.94 7.00
N ALA A 79 8.34 -11.11 5.86
CA ALA A 79 9.80 -11.10 5.82
C ALA A 79 10.38 -9.70 6.08
N ASP A 80 9.75 -8.66 5.53
CA ASP A 80 10.18 -7.28 5.78
C ASP A 80 10.04 -6.89 7.24
N LEU A 81 9.03 -7.44 7.94
CA LEU A 81 8.83 -7.23 9.38
C LEU A 81 9.86 -7.97 10.25
N GLU A 82 10.57 -9.00 9.75
CA GLU A 82 11.61 -9.70 10.53
C GLU A 82 12.73 -8.77 10.97
N ARG A 83 13.04 -7.75 10.15
CA ARG A 83 14.16 -6.84 10.39
C ARG A 83 13.95 -5.92 11.60
N ILE A 84 12.71 -5.75 12.06
CA ILE A 84 12.40 -4.86 13.17
C ILE A 84 12.52 -5.61 14.48
N LYS A 85 13.51 -5.20 15.29
CA LYS A 85 13.77 -5.82 16.59
C LYS A 85 12.57 -5.67 17.53
N GLY A 86 12.03 -6.79 17.99
CA GLY A 86 10.90 -6.83 18.92
C GLY A 86 9.56 -7.24 18.29
N LEU A 87 9.55 -7.47 16.98
CA LEU A 87 8.45 -8.12 16.27
C LEU A 87 8.69 -9.63 16.15
N GLY A 88 8.41 -10.34 17.24
CA GLY A 88 8.36 -11.80 17.22
C GLY A 88 7.26 -12.35 16.29
N PRO A 89 7.25 -13.68 16.03
CA PRO A 89 6.35 -14.30 15.06
C PRO A 89 4.86 -13.96 15.30
N ALA A 90 4.42 -13.93 16.56
CA ALA A 90 3.04 -13.59 16.90
C ALA A 90 2.64 -12.15 16.50
N LYS A 91 3.47 -11.15 16.84
CA LYS A 91 3.16 -9.73 16.51
C LYS A 91 3.18 -9.49 14.99
N ARG A 92 4.08 -10.18 14.27
CA ARG A 92 4.13 -10.10 12.80
C ARG A 92 2.91 -10.72 12.15
N ALA A 93 2.50 -11.90 12.62
CA ALA A 93 1.28 -12.55 12.12
C ALA A 93 0.05 -11.67 12.36
N GLU A 94 -0.05 -11.04 13.53
CA GLU A 94 -1.13 -10.12 13.88
C GLU A 94 -1.15 -8.90 12.95
N LEU A 95 -0.01 -8.23 12.71
CA LEU A 95 0.07 -7.12 11.77
C LEU A 95 -0.27 -7.55 10.35
N VAL A 96 0.35 -8.61 9.83
CA VAL A 96 0.08 -9.12 8.48
C VAL A 96 -1.40 -9.45 8.30
N ALA A 97 -2.04 -10.05 9.30
CA ALA A 97 -3.47 -10.36 9.26
C ALA A 97 -4.33 -9.09 9.18
N VAL A 98 -4.05 -8.07 10.02
CA VAL A 98 -4.80 -6.80 10.01
C VAL A 98 -4.62 -6.07 8.68
N LEU A 99 -3.39 -6.01 8.15
CA LEU A 99 -3.10 -5.36 6.88
C LEU A 99 -3.76 -6.09 5.70
N GLU A 100 -3.74 -7.42 5.72
CA GLU A 100 -4.42 -8.25 4.72
C GLU A 100 -5.95 -8.06 4.79
N LEU A 101 -6.54 -7.98 5.99
CA LEU A 101 -7.95 -7.65 6.16
C LEU A 101 -8.27 -6.27 5.61
N ALA A 102 -7.43 -5.26 5.86
CA ALA A 102 -7.59 -3.93 5.29
C ALA A 102 -7.52 -3.97 3.75
N ARG A 103 -6.53 -4.66 3.18
CA ARG A 103 -6.40 -4.84 1.72
C ARG A 103 -7.63 -5.54 1.13
N ARG A 104 -8.15 -6.59 1.79
CA ARG A 104 -9.36 -7.30 1.35
C ARG A 104 -10.61 -6.46 1.48
N ALA A 105 -10.78 -5.73 2.57
CA ALA A 105 -11.93 -4.84 2.75
C ALA A 105 -11.94 -3.74 1.68
N LEU A 106 -10.78 -3.14 1.38
CA LEU A 106 -10.66 -2.17 0.29
C LEU A 106 -10.94 -2.82 -1.07
N ALA A 107 -10.37 -3.99 -1.34
CA ALA A 107 -10.64 -4.72 -2.58
C ALA A 107 -12.12 -5.13 -2.72
N GLN A 108 -12.80 -5.49 -1.62
CA GLN A 108 -14.23 -5.79 -1.59
C GLN A 108 -15.06 -4.54 -1.83
N GLN A 109 -14.76 -3.43 -1.14
CA GLN A 109 -15.40 -2.15 -1.41
C GLN A 109 -15.24 -1.73 -2.86
N LEU A 110 -14.12 -2.06 -3.51
CA LEU A 110 -13.89 -1.74 -4.92
C LEU A 110 -14.56 -2.73 -5.89
N ARG A 111 -14.90 -3.94 -5.42
CA ARG A 111 -15.76 -4.89 -6.13
C ARG A 111 -17.25 -4.56 -5.96
N GLU A 112 -17.64 -4.03 -4.81
CA GLU A 112 -19.03 -3.70 -4.45
C GLU A 112 -19.39 -2.24 -4.82
N ARG A 113 -18.41 -1.33 -4.88
CA ARG A 113 -18.55 0.02 -5.46
C ARG A 113 -18.21 -0.05 -6.94
N GLU A 114 -19.23 -0.48 -7.64
CA GLU A 114 -19.33 -0.72 -9.07
C GLU A 114 -19.26 0.57 -9.96
N VAL A 115 -18.48 1.60 -9.61
CA VAL A 115 -18.16 2.68 -10.56
C VAL A 115 -16.81 3.29 -10.20
N PHE A 116 -15.84 3.26 -11.13
CA PHE A 116 -14.73 4.21 -11.08
C PHE A 116 -15.20 5.57 -11.61
N ASP A 117 -15.84 6.34 -10.73
CA ASP A 117 -16.45 7.63 -11.06
C ASP A 117 -15.49 8.82 -10.96
N SER A 118 -14.28 8.59 -10.42
CA SER A 118 -13.32 9.62 -10.08
C SER A 118 -11.89 9.12 -10.18
N ALA A 119 -10.99 10.02 -10.61
CA ALA A 119 -9.57 9.74 -10.71
C ALA A 119 -8.95 9.37 -9.34
N ASP A 120 -9.45 9.94 -8.23
CA ASP A 120 -8.98 9.61 -6.89
C ASP A 120 -9.32 8.18 -6.48
N THR A 121 -10.52 7.68 -6.81
CA THR A 121 -10.90 6.29 -6.52
C THR A 121 -10.01 5.31 -7.29
N VAL A 122 -9.76 5.60 -8.57
CA VAL A 122 -8.82 4.85 -9.41
C VAL A 122 -7.40 4.88 -8.82
N LYS A 123 -6.93 6.06 -8.40
CA LYS A 123 -5.60 6.24 -7.80
C LYS A 123 -5.44 5.43 -6.52
N HIS A 124 -6.40 5.50 -5.59
CA HIS A 124 -6.35 4.72 -4.36
C HIS A 124 -6.37 3.21 -4.65
N TYR A 125 -7.22 2.77 -5.58
CA TYR A 125 -7.24 1.38 -6.03
C TYR A 125 -5.86 0.94 -6.54
N LEU A 126 -5.26 1.71 -7.43
CA LEU A 126 -3.96 1.42 -8.01
C LEU A 126 -2.82 1.46 -7.00
N GLN A 127 -2.83 2.42 -6.06
CA GLN A 127 -1.83 2.51 -5.01
C GLN A 127 -1.80 1.23 -4.17
N LEU A 128 -2.95 0.68 -3.79
CA LEU A 128 -3.04 -0.56 -3.02
C LEU A 128 -2.42 -1.77 -3.74
N HIS A 129 -2.46 -1.78 -5.08
CA HIS A 129 -2.00 -2.92 -5.88
C HIS A 129 -0.56 -2.75 -6.39
N LEU A 130 -0.12 -1.52 -6.66
CA LEU A 130 1.14 -1.24 -7.36
C LEU A 130 2.19 -0.51 -6.50
N ALA A 131 1.82 0.16 -5.40
CA ALA A 131 2.77 1.00 -4.66
C ALA A 131 3.92 0.20 -4.00
N SER A 132 3.69 -1.07 -3.67
CA SER A 132 4.73 -1.95 -3.09
C SER A 132 5.74 -2.48 -4.11
N LYS A 133 5.50 -2.30 -5.41
CA LYS A 133 6.32 -2.91 -6.45
C LYS A 133 7.64 -2.16 -6.57
N GLY A 134 8.75 -2.85 -6.24
CA GLY A 134 10.11 -2.31 -6.37
C GLY A 134 10.63 -2.18 -7.81
N HIS A 135 9.78 -2.45 -8.80
CA HIS A 135 10.05 -2.30 -10.23
C HIS A 135 8.83 -1.66 -10.90
N GLU A 136 9.04 -1.08 -12.08
CA GLU A 136 7.98 -0.49 -12.88
C GLU A 136 7.08 -1.59 -13.47
N VAL A 137 5.79 -1.42 -13.30
CA VAL A 137 4.75 -2.31 -13.81
C VAL A 137 3.73 -1.47 -14.55
N PHE A 138 3.45 -1.83 -15.81
CA PHE A 138 2.31 -1.30 -16.54
C PHE A 138 1.10 -2.20 -16.31
N ALA A 139 0.05 -1.63 -15.76
CA ALA A 139 -1.20 -2.30 -15.46
C ALA A 139 -2.38 -1.64 -16.18
N VAL A 140 -3.40 -2.44 -16.46
CA VAL A 140 -4.63 -2.00 -17.10
C VAL A 140 -5.83 -2.43 -16.26
N LEU A 141 -6.71 -1.48 -15.94
CA LEU A 141 -8.05 -1.78 -15.46
C LEU A 141 -8.96 -1.91 -16.68
N PHE A 142 -9.64 -3.04 -16.79
CA PHE A 142 -10.66 -3.32 -17.77
C PHE A 142 -12.02 -3.04 -17.16
N LEU A 143 -12.81 -2.19 -17.79
CA LEU A 143 -14.07 -1.70 -17.26
C LEU A 143 -15.25 -2.02 -18.19
N ASP A 144 -16.43 -2.23 -17.61
CA ASP A 144 -17.67 -2.36 -18.38
C ASP A 144 -18.26 -0.99 -18.75
N SER A 145 -19.42 -0.97 -19.42
CA SER A 145 -20.08 0.26 -19.88
C SER A 145 -20.63 1.15 -18.74
N GLN A 146 -20.67 0.64 -17.52
CA GLN A 146 -21.02 1.37 -16.30
C GLN A 146 -19.77 1.75 -15.48
N HIS A 147 -18.57 1.58 -16.07
CA HIS A 147 -17.27 1.78 -15.43
C HIS A 147 -17.02 0.88 -14.21
N ARG A 148 -17.61 -0.32 -14.20
CA ARG A 148 -17.33 -1.37 -13.21
C ARG A 148 -16.04 -2.10 -13.54
N LEU A 149 -15.26 -2.44 -12.52
CA LEU A 149 -14.06 -3.25 -12.71
C LEU A 149 -14.43 -4.65 -13.19
N LEU A 150 -13.98 -5.02 -14.38
CA LEU A 150 -13.99 -6.39 -14.87
C LEU A 150 -12.72 -7.12 -14.42
N ALA A 151 -11.55 -6.49 -14.60
CA ALA A 151 -10.27 -7.05 -14.22
C ALA A 151 -9.18 -5.96 -14.06
N LEU A 152 -8.19 -6.22 -13.21
CA LEU A 152 -6.90 -5.53 -13.20
C LEU A 152 -5.83 -6.52 -13.68
N GLU A 153 -5.05 -6.16 -14.69
CA GLU A 153 -3.92 -6.97 -15.14
C GLU A 153 -2.61 -6.19 -15.20
N GLU A 154 -1.54 -6.80 -14.71
CA GLU A 154 -0.16 -6.37 -14.95
C GLU A 154 0.26 -6.89 -16.34
N LEU A 155 0.22 -6.06 -17.37
CA LEU A 155 0.50 -6.50 -18.75
C LEU A 155 1.99 -6.50 -19.07
N PHE A 156 2.73 -5.55 -18.51
CA PHE A 156 4.15 -5.43 -18.76
C PHE A 156 4.90 -5.11 -17.49
N ARG A 157 6.10 -5.67 -17.38
CA ARG A 157 7.06 -5.37 -16.32
C ARG A 157 8.25 -4.70 -16.97
N GLY A 158 8.55 -3.48 -16.56
CA GLY A 158 9.69 -2.72 -17.05
C GLY A 158 10.99 -3.19 -16.42
N THR A 159 12.10 -2.86 -17.08
CA THR A 159 13.41 -2.72 -16.43
C THR A 159 13.61 -1.25 -16.03
N LEU A 160 14.74 -0.92 -15.40
CA LEU A 160 15.10 0.44 -14.96
C LEU A 160 15.04 1.54 -16.06
N THR A 161 14.97 1.17 -17.35
CA THR A 161 15.15 2.13 -18.46
C THR A 161 13.96 2.28 -19.39
N GLN A 162 13.05 1.30 -19.52
CA GLN A 162 11.79 1.45 -20.26
C GLN A 162 10.88 0.21 -20.13
N THR A 163 9.57 0.44 -20.09
CA THR A 163 8.56 -0.60 -20.35
C THR A 163 8.07 -0.48 -21.80
N SER A 164 8.34 -1.47 -22.65
CA SER A 164 7.76 -1.53 -24.01
C SER A 164 6.31 -2.00 -23.92
N VAL A 165 5.36 -1.08 -23.93
CA VAL A 165 3.93 -1.37 -23.97
C VAL A 165 3.49 -1.46 -25.43
N TYR A 166 2.86 -2.57 -25.81
CA TYR A 166 2.35 -2.76 -27.16
C TYR A 166 0.83 -2.56 -27.18
N PRO A 167 0.29 -1.55 -27.90
CA PRO A 167 -1.13 -1.29 -27.96
C PRO A 167 -1.98 -2.50 -28.36
N ARG A 168 -1.48 -3.34 -29.27
CA ARG A 168 -2.17 -4.57 -29.69
C ARG A 168 -2.49 -5.51 -28.51
N GLU A 169 -1.60 -5.62 -27.53
CA GLU A 169 -1.79 -6.52 -26.40
C GLU A 169 -2.85 -5.97 -25.45
N VAL A 170 -2.85 -4.63 -25.24
CA VAL A 170 -3.89 -3.94 -24.48
C VAL A 170 -5.27 -4.19 -25.11
N VAL A 171 -5.36 -4.05 -26.44
CA VAL A 171 -6.61 -4.28 -27.19
C VAL A 171 -7.04 -5.75 -27.13
N LEU A 172 -6.12 -6.70 -27.31
CA LEU A 172 -6.42 -8.14 -27.21
C LEU A 172 -6.98 -8.50 -25.83
N ARG A 173 -6.39 -7.96 -24.76
CA ARG A 173 -6.89 -8.18 -23.40
C ARG A 173 -8.21 -7.46 -23.13
N ALA A 174 -8.40 -6.26 -23.68
CA ALA A 174 -9.68 -5.56 -23.59
C ALA A 174 -10.82 -6.35 -24.24
N LEU A 175 -10.57 -6.91 -25.44
CA LEU A 175 -11.53 -7.78 -26.12
C LEU A 175 -11.78 -9.08 -25.36
N HIS A 176 -10.73 -9.71 -24.82
CA HIS A 176 -10.85 -10.90 -23.99
C HIS A 176 -11.77 -10.68 -22.78
N HIS A 177 -11.65 -9.53 -22.11
CA HIS A 177 -12.49 -9.17 -20.97
C HIS A 177 -13.83 -8.56 -21.37
N GLN A 178 -14.09 -8.37 -22.67
CA GLN A 178 -15.28 -7.67 -23.17
C GLN A 178 -15.42 -6.25 -22.57
N ALA A 179 -14.29 -5.57 -22.37
CA ALA A 179 -14.23 -4.26 -21.76
C ALA A 179 -14.82 -3.18 -22.68
N ALA A 180 -15.63 -2.30 -22.13
CA ALA A 180 -16.13 -1.10 -22.80
C ALA A 180 -15.18 0.09 -22.64
N ALA A 181 -14.39 0.11 -21.56
CA ALA A 181 -13.39 1.13 -21.29
C ALA A 181 -12.15 0.53 -20.61
N VAL A 182 -11.03 1.26 -20.69
CA VAL A 182 -9.79 0.88 -20.00
C VAL A 182 -9.18 2.07 -19.28
N VAL A 183 -8.51 1.81 -18.16
CA VAL A 183 -7.62 2.77 -17.49
C VAL A 183 -6.21 2.21 -17.51
N LEU A 184 -5.27 3.01 -18.00
CA LEU A 184 -3.85 2.66 -18.06
C LEU A 184 -3.13 3.23 -16.84
N ALA A 185 -2.23 2.46 -16.25
CA ALA A 185 -1.46 2.88 -15.10
C ALA A 185 -0.05 2.29 -15.13
N HIS A 186 0.90 3.01 -14.55
CA HIS A 186 2.19 2.45 -14.15
C HIS A 186 2.62 3.02 -12.80
N ASN A 187 3.49 2.30 -12.09
CA ASN A 187 4.17 2.83 -10.91
C ASN A 187 5.61 3.22 -11.25
N HIS A 188 6.09 4.33 -10.70
CA HIS A 188 7.52 4.65 -10.72
C HIS A 188 8.13 4.38 -9.34
N PRO A 189 9.07 3.42 -9.20
CA PRO A 189 9.76 3.17 -7.94
C PRO A 189 10.52 4.38 -7.39
N SER A 190 10.85 5.35 -8.26
CA SER A 190 11.47 6.63 -7.89
C SER A 190 10.53 7.60 -7.17
N GLY A 191 9.22 7.37 -7.21
CA GLY A 191 8.20 8.26 -6.62
C GLY A 191 7.83 9.47 -7.48
N SER A 192 8.46 9.67 -8.65
CA SER A 192 8.05 10.72 -9.60
C SER A 192 6.70 10.36 -10.23
N VAL A 193 5.82 11.36 -10.37
CA VAL A 193 4.52 11.23 -11.07
C VAL A 193 4.48 12.02 -12.38
N GLN A 194 5.62 12.58 -12.79
CA GLN A 194 5.73 13.31 -14.06
C GLN A 194 5.77 12.31 -15.22
N PRO A 195 4.84 12.39 -16.19
CA PRO A 195 4.83 11.47 -17.33
C PRO A 195 6.07 11.71 -18.21
N SER A 196 6.64 10.62 -18.71
CA SER A 196 7.67 10.71 -19.75
C SER A 196 7.01 10.98 -21.12
N ARG A 197 7.82 11.41 -22.10
CA ARG A 197 7.36 11.51 -23.50
C ARG A 197 6.85 10.18 -24.05
N ALA A 198 7.40 9.06 -23.58
CA ALA A 198 6.94 7.73 -24.01
C ALA A 198 5.53 7.45 -23.47
N ASP A 199 5.23 7.86 -22.25
CA ASP A 199 3.90 7.71 -21.64
C ASP A 199 2.85 8.56 -22.36
N GLU A 200 3.20 9.79 -22.71
CA GLU A 200 2.34 10.69 -23.49
C GLU A 200 2.05 10.10 -24.88
N GLN A 201 3.08 9.63 -25.59
CA GLN A 201 2.93 9.02 -26.91
C GLN A 201 2.09 7.74 -26.87
N LEU A 202 2.33 6.88 -25.88
CA LEU A 202 1.56 5.65 -25.68
C LEU A 202 0.09 5.97 -25.42
N THR A 203 -0.18 6.94 -24.54
CA THR A 203 -1.53 7.39 -24.23
C THR A 203 -2.24 7.94 -25.47
N GLN A 204 -1.54 8.70 -26.32
CA GLN A 204 -2.11 9.17 -27.59
C GLN A 204 -2.36 8.04 -28.59
N THR A 205 -1.49 7.03 -28.64
CA THR A 205 -1.64 5.89 -29.56
C THR A 205 -2.83 4.99 -29.19
N LEU A 206 -3.22 4.99 -27.90
CA LEU A 206 -4.32 4.18 -27.36
C LEU A 206 -5.67 4.92 -27.33
N LYS A 207 -5.69 6.23 -27.56
CA LYS A 207 -6.92 7.03 -27.70
C LYS A 207 -7.47 6.95 -29.13
#